data_AF-A0A199W572-F1
#
_entry.id   AF-A0A199W572-F1
#
_cell.length_a   1.000
_cell.length_b   1.000
_cell.length_c   1.000
_cell.angle_alpha   90.00
_cell.angle_beta   90.00
_cell.angle_gamma   90.00
#
_symmetry.space_group_name_H-M   'P 1'
#
loop_
_entity.id
_entity.type
_entity.pdbx_description
1 polymer ?
#
loop_
_entity_poly.entity_id
_entity_poly.type
_entity_poly.pdbx_seq_one_letter_code
_entity_poly.pdbx_strand_id
1 'polypeptide(L)'
;MTVTIVIRRRCAHVLERAGERRTDARWRESRARERGKEFDTFARVIVNAAGPFCDSVRKMADKDAPLMICPSSGVHIVLPDYYSPEGMGLIVPKTKDGRIAFLLPWLGKTVAGTTDSSTTITMLPEPREDEIQFILDAISDYLKIQFVRRSDILSAWSGIRRWLQIPLQSTGSISRDHVVLEDYLWSCHITGGNGQHIEDAVDAAIKSGRLKPTNGCVTEHLRIVGGDGWDPALFAILSQHYICMKKARNGKVIPAVMDTAVSKHLSHSYGTLAERVATIAQNENLGKRLAHGYPYLEAEVAYCARNEYCETAVDFIARRSRLAFLDTDAARRALPRIIQILASEHKWDKARQNLELEKAKEFLESFKSYKNAQLTDGKHAGK
;
A
#
# COMPACT_ATOMS: atom_id res chain seq x y z
N MET A 1 12.03 15.49 22.07
CA MET A 1 10.98 14.45 22.08
C MET A 1 11.44 13.37 21.12
N THR A 2 11.64 12.14 21.59
CA THR A 2 12.12 11.04 20.74
C THR A 2 10.91 10.29 20.21
N VAL A 3 10.72 10.25 18.89
CA VAL A 3 9.71 9.41 18.24
C VAL A 3 10.39 8.12 17.82
N THR A 4 9.88 6.99 18.29
CA THR A 4 10.39 5.67 17.92
C THR A 4 9.36 4.97 17.04
N ILE A 5 9.70 4.76 15.77
CA ILE A 5 8.89 3.99 14.83
C ILE A 5 9.44 2.57 14.79
N VAL A 6 8.59 1.58 15.10
CA VAL A 6 8.96 0.17 15.04
C VAL A 6 8.02 -0.54 14.08
N ILE A 7 8.57 -1.08 12.98
CA ILE A 7 7.81 -1.86 11.99
C ILE A 7 8.00 -3.37 12.19
N ARG A 8 7.10 -4.16 11.60
CA ARG A 8 7.10 -5.64 11.66
C ARG A 8 7.17 -6.16 13.10
N ARG A 9 6.24 -5.66 13.91
CA ARG A 9 5.93 -6.14 15.26
C ARG A 9 4.45 -6.46 15.34
N ARG A 10 4.10 -7.45 16.16
CA ARG A 10 2.70 -7.76 16.48
C ARG A 10 2.53 -7.58 17.99
N CYS A 11 1.46 -6.89 18.39
CA CYS A 11 1.04 -6.89 19.79
C CYS A 11 0.70 -8.32 20.19
N ALA A 12 1.38 -8.85 21.20
CA ALA A 12 1.12 -10.21 21.69
C ALA A 12 0.15 -10.19 22.86
N HIS A 13 0.35 -9.24 23.79
CA HIS A 13 -0.47 -9.07 24.98
C HIS A 13 -0.56 -7.60 25.35
N VAL A 14 -1.73 -7.20 25.86
CA VAL A 14 -1.92 -5.93 26.57
C VAL A 14 -2.09 -6.31 28.04
N LEU A 15 -1.21 -5.83 28.90
CA LEU A 15 -1.17 -6.17 30.32
C LEU A 15 -1.38 -4.90 31.15
N GLU A 16 -2.23 -4.97 32.16
CA GLU A 16 -2.36 -3.90 33.15
C GLU A 16 -1.50 -4.22 34.37
N ARG A 17 -0.70 -3.26 34.83
CA ARG A 17 0.05 -3.40 36.09
C ARG A 17 -0.76 -2.80 37.23
N ALA A 18 -1.28 -3.65 38.11
CA ALA A 18 -2.04 -3.21 39.27
C ALA A 18 -1.20 -2.30 40.18
N GLY A 19 -1.72 -1.09 40.47
CA GLY A 19 -1.16 -0.16 41.47
C GLY A 19 -0.46 1.09 40.90
N GLU A 20 -0.07 1.10 39.63
CA GLU A 20 0.35 2.31 38.92
C GLU A 20 -0.63 2.56 37.77
N ARG A 21 -1.12 3.79 37.56
CA ARG A 21 -1.95 4.13 36.38
C ARG A 21 -1.08 4.11 35.11
N ARG A 22 -0.58 2.94 34.76
CA ARG A 22 0.31 2.66 33.64
C ARG A 22 -0.16 1.39 32.98
N THR A 23 0.04 1.36 31.67
CA THR A 23 -0.30 0.18 30.91
C THR A 23 0.85 -0.31 30.11
N ASP A 24 0.98 -1.62 30.15
CA ASP A 24 2.09 -2.33 29.58
C ASP A 24 1.57 -2.96 28.30
N ALA A 25 2.21 -2.68 27.18
CA ALA A 25 2.00 -3.45 25.96
C ALA A 25 3.23 -4.31 25.73
N ARG A 26 3.03 -5.63 25.74
CA ARG A 26 4.08 -6.57 25.35
C ARG A 26 4.04 -6.75 23.84
N TRP A 27 5.11 -6.32 23.18
CA TRP A 27 5.25 -6.45 21.74
C TRP A 27 6.17 -7.61 21.43
N ARG A 28 5.77 -8.41 20.43
CA ARG A 28 6.58 -9.50 19.93
C ARG A 28 7.26 -9.10 18.63
N GLU A 29 8.57 -9.35 18.56
CA GLU A 29 9.32 -9.29 17.31
C GLU A 29 8.77 -10.30 16.30
N SER A 30 8.41 -9.84 15.10
CA SER A 30 8.12 -10.73 13.97
C SER A 30 9.22 -10.70 12.90
N ARG A 31 10.45 -10.25 13.24
CA ARG A 31 11.59 -10.30 12.31
C ARG A 31 11.94 -11.73 11.94
N ALA A 32 12.18 -11.95 10.64
CA ALA A 32 12.67 -13.21 10.11
C ALA A 32 14.11 -13.55 10.56
N ARG A 33 14.90 -12.55 10.99
CA ARG A 33 16.29 -12.73 11.45
C ARG A 33 16.40 -13.11 12.93
N GLU A 34 15.37 -12.85 13.73
CA GLU A 34 15.30 -13.16 15.16
C GLU A 34 13.86 -13.53 15.53
N ARG A 35 13.39 -14.73 15.12
CA ARG A 35 12.10 -15.22 15.60
C ARG A 35 12.14 -15.35 17.12
N GLY A 36 11.26 -14.62 17.82
CA GLY A 36 10.89 -14.95 19.20
C GLY A 36 11.41 -14.04 20.31
N LYS A 37 12.17 -12.97 20.03
CA LYS A 37 12.47 -11.97 21.07
C LYS A 37 11.24 -11.11 21.35
N GLU A 38 10.66 -11.27 22.53
CA GLU A 38 9.63 -10.38 23.05
C GLU A 38 10.31 -9.22 23.77
N PHE A 39 9.72 -8.03 23.67
CA PHE A 39 10.16 -6.90 24.46
C PHE A 39 8.94 -6.19 25.03
N ASP A 40 9.08 -5.73 26.26
CA ASP A 40 8.07 -4.96 26.94
C ASP A 40 8.26 -3.48 26.61
N THR A 41 7.17 -2.79 26.26
CA THR A 41 7.16 -1.34 26.17
C THR A 41 6.08 -0.76 27.07
N PHE A 42 6.36 0.43 27.57
CA PHE A 42 5.52 1.13 28.52
C PHE A 42 5.05 2.42 27.87
N ALA A 43 3.74 2.67 27.92
CA ALA A 43 3.15 3.90 27.42
C ALA A 43 2.10 4.41 28.40
N ARG A 44 1.93 5.74 28.44
CA ARG A 44 0.84 6.36 29.24
C ARG A 44 -0.51 6.13 28.58
N VAL A 45 -0.52 6.02 27.25
CA VAL A 45 -1.70 5.83 26.40
C VAL A 45 -1.35 4.88 25.26
N ILE A 46 -2.25 3.94 24.95
CA ILE A 46 -2.13 3.01 23.83
C ILE A 46 -3.32 3.27 22.92
N VAL A 47 -3.03 3.62 21.67
CA VAL A 47 -4.05 3.83 20.63
C VAL A 47 -4.09 2.59 19.75
N ASN A 48 -5.25 1.96 19.66
CA ASN A 48 -5.47 0.81 18.79
C ASN A 48 -6.01 1.30 17.43
N ALA A 49 -5.09 1.39 16.46
CA ALA A 49 -5.38 1.72 15.07
C ALA A 49 -5.20 0.49 14.13
N ALA A 50 -5.53 -0.72 14.61
CA ALA A 50 -5.23 -1.98 13.91
C ALA A 50 -6.14 -2.30 12.72
N GLY A 51 -6.85 -1.32 12.14
CA GLY A 51 -7.68 -1.56 10.97
C GLY A 51 -8.76 -2.62 11.25
N PRO A 52 -8.95 -3.61 10.35
CA PRO A 52 -9.99 -4.64 10.53
C PRO A 52 -9.68 -5.58 11.69
N PHE A 53 -8.44 -5.55 12.20
CA PHE A 53 -7.98 -6.35 13.34
C PHE A 53 -8.23 -5.66 14.69
N CYS A 54 -9.00 -4.57 14.75
CA CYS A 54 -9.25 -3.84 15.99
C CYS A 54 -9.80 -4.75 17.10
N ASP A 55 -10.81 -5.57 16.79
CA ASP A 55 -11.41 -6.50 17.75
C ASP A 55 -10.43 -7.58 18.20
N SER A 56 -9.52 -8.02 17.33
CA SER A 56 -8.46 -8.96 17.72
C SER A 56 -7.54 -8.37 18.78
N VAL A 57 -7.25 -7.07 18.72
CA VAL A 57 -6.44 -6.36 19.73
C VAL A 57 -7.26 -6.08 20.99
N ARG A 58 -8.54 -5.69 20.87
CA ARG A 58 -9.43 -5.49 22.03
C ARG A 58 -9.56 -6.75 22.87
N LYS A 59 -9.73 -7.89 22.22
CA LYS A 59 -9.79 -9.21 22.87
C LYS A 59 -8.50 -9.66 23.56
N MET A 60 -7.37 -9.00 23.29
CA MET A 60 -6.13 -9.23 24.06
C MET A 60 -6.18 -8.56 25.43
N ALA A 61 -6.93 -7.46 25.58
CA ALA A 61 -7.10 -6.74 26.84
C ALA A 61 -8.33 -7.25 27.62
N ASP A 62 -9.45 -7.47 26.93
CA ASP A 62 -10.69 -8.00 27.50
C ASP A 62 -11.27 -9.10 26.60
N LYS A 63 -11.25 -10.35 27.08
CA LYS A 63 -11.71 -11.51 26.32
C LYS A 63 -13.21 -11.48 26.03
N ASP A 64 -13.99 -10.80 26.88
CA ASP A 64 -15.44 -10.74 26.79
C ASP A 64 -15.93 -9.51 26.00
N ALA A 65 -15.00 -8.71 25.47
CA ALA A 65 -15.30 -7.54 24.66
C ALA A 65 -16.21 -7.90 23.46
N PRO A 66 -17.36 -7.22 23.29
CA PRO A 66 -18.27 -7.48 22.18
C PRO A 66 -17.61 -7.11 20.84
N LEU A 67 -17.93 -7.88 19.79
CA LEU A 67 -17.47 -7.58 18.44
C LEU A 67 -18.12 -6.28 17.96
N MET A 68 -17.30 -5.41 17.37
CA MET A 68 -17.77 -4.13 16.80
C MET A 68 -17.57 -4.08 15.29
N ILE A 69 -16.64 -4.86 14.75
CA ILE A 69 -16.31 -4.86 13.32
C ILE A 69 -17.11 -5.95 12.60
N CYS A 70 -17.94 -5.51 11.64
CA CYS A 70 -18.48 -6.36 10.59
C CYS A 70 -17.61 -6.18 9.32
N PRO A 71 -16.73 -7.16 9.00
CA PRO A 71 -15.84 -7.06 7.85
C PRO A 71 -16.57 -7.24 6.51
N SER A 72 -16.19 -6.45 5.50
CA SER A 72 -16.64 -6.62 4.12
C SER A 72 -15.48 -6.56 3.13
N SER A 73 -15.48 -7.41 2.11
CA SER A 73 -14.52 -7.39 1.02
C SER A 73 -14.90 -6.37 -0.05
N GLY A 74 -13.89 -5.72 -0.60
CA GLY A 74 -13.99 -4.84 -1.75
C GLY A 74 -12.96 -5.19 -2.80
N VAL A 75 -13.44 -5.70 -3.94
CA VAL A 75 -12.59 -6.09 -5.06
C VAL A 75 -12.43 -4.94 -6.05
N HIS A 76 -11.20 -4.81 -6.55
CA HIS A 76 -10.87 -4.00 -7.72
C HIS A 76 -10.11 -4.83 -8.74
N ILE A 77 -10.29 -4.49 -10.01
CA ILE A 77 -9.51 -5.02 -11.13
C ILE A 77 -8.75 -3.89 -11.81
N VAL A 78 -7.60 -4.20 -12.38
CA VAL A 78 -6.82 -3.28 -13.21
C VAL A 78 -6.79 -3.78 -14.64
N LEU A 79 -7.13 -2.88 -15.55
CA LEU A 79 -7.25 -3.07 -16.98
C LEU A 79 -6.27 -2.14 -17.71
N PRO A 80 -5.98 -2.38 -19.00
CA PRO A 80 -5.26 -1.46 -19.86
C PRO A 80 -5.81 -0.03 -19.84
N ASP A 81 -4.96 0.92 -20.20
CA ASP A 81 -5.28 2.34 -20.26
C ASP A 81 -6.41 2.67 -21.23
N TYR A 82 -6.52 1.95 -22.35
CA TYR A 82 -7.56 2.19 -23.36
C TYR A 82 -9.01 1.92 -22.88
N TYR A 83 -9.21 1.44 -21.64
CA TYR A 83 -10.54 1.30 -21.03
C TYR A 83 -11.04 2.57 -20.32
N SER A 84 -10.18 3.56 -20.06
CA SER A 84 -10.60 4.84 -19.51
C SER A 84 -9.95 6.03 -20.24
N PRO A 85 -10.66 7.15 -20.44
CA PRO A 85 -10.07 8.36 -20.98
C PRO A 85 -9.03 8.93 -20.02
N GLU A 86 -7.96 9.52 -20.57
CA GLU A 86 -6.93 10.18 -19.75
C GLU A 86 -7.54 11.37 -18.98
N GLY A 87 -7.27 11.43 -17.67
CA GLY A 87 -7.67 12.55 -16.82
C GLY A 87 -9.17 12.59 -16.45
N MET A 88 -9.98 11.61 -16.86
CA MET A 88 -11.41 11.58 -16.54
C MET A 88 -11.82 10.22 -15.96
N GLY A 89 -12.35 10.25 -14.74
CA GLY A 89 -12.99 9.10 -14.11
C GLY A 89 -14.43 8.92 -14.58
N LEU A 90 -14.85 7.68 -14.77
CA LEU A 90 -16.23 7.32 -15.11
C LEU A 90 -16.93 6.70 -13.89
N ILE A 91 -18.20 7.03 -13.74
CA ILE A 91 -19.09 6.47 -12.73
C ILE A 91 -20.13 5.63 -13.46
N VAL A 92 -20.28 4.38 -13.02
CA VAL A 92 -21.33 3.45 -13.42
C VAL A 92 -22.42 3.54 -12.35
N PRO A 93 -23.50 4.33 -12.58
CA PRO A 93 -24.44 4.72 -11.53
C PRO A 93 -25.42 3.60 -11.15
N LYS A 94 -25.59 2.59 -12.01
CA LYS A 94 -26.51 1.49 -11.78
C LYS A 94 -25.89 0.19 -12.28
N THR A 95 -25.36 -0.58 -11.34
CA THR A 95 -24.99 -1.99 -11.53
C THR A 95 -26.24 -2.88 -11.38
N LYS A 96 -26.11 -4.19 -11.68
CA LYS A 96 -27.20 -5.17 -11.58
C LYS A 96 -27.81 -5.27 -10.16
N ASP A 97 -27.04 -4.94 -9.12
CA ASP A 97 -27.46 -4.94 -7.70
C ASP A 97 -27.78 -3.53 -7.16
N GLY A 98 -27.83 -2.50 -8.01
CA GLY A 98 -28.16 -1.12 -7.62
C GLY A 98 -27.02 -0.33 -6.97
N ARG A 99 -25.80 -0.87 -6.95
CA ARG A 99 -24.60 -0.18 -6.47
C ARG A 99 -23.99 0.72 -7.55
N ILE A 100 -22.96 1.46 -7.13
CA ILE A 100 -22.15 2.31 -7.99
C ILE A 100 -20.79 1.65 -8.17
N ALA A 101 -20.32 1.56 -9.41
CA ALA A 101 -18.95 1.23 -9.73
C ALA A 101 -18.22 2.45 -10.33
N PHE A 102 -16.91 2.46 -10.21
CA PHE A 102 -15.99 3.47 -10.70
C PHE A 102 -15.05 2.81 -11.69
N LEU A 103 -14.71 3.56 -12.73
CA LEU A 103 -13.70 3.21 -13.71
C LEU A 103 -12.77 4.41 -13.84
N LEU A 104 -11.59 4.34 -13.22
CA LEU A 104 -10.72 5.49 -13.02
C LEU A 104 -9.35 5.29 -13.69
N PRO A 105 -8.80 6.30 -14.38
CA PRO A 105 -7.42 6.26 -14.83
C PRO A 105 -6.49 6.27 -13.61
N TRP A 106 -5.59 5.29 -13.54
CA TRP A 106 -4.67 5.10 -12.42
C TRP A 106 -3.30 4.62 -12.89
N LEU A 107 -2.27 5.47 -12.73
CA LEU A 107 -0.86 5.17 -13.03
C LEU A 107 -0.62 4.57 -14.43
N GLY A 108 -1.28 5.13 -15.45
CA GLY A 108 -1.17 4.66 -16.84
C GLY A 108 -1.91 3.36 -17.12
N LYS A 109 -2.87 3.01 -16.28
CA LYS A 109 -3.82 1.89 -16.40
C LYS A 109 -5.23 2.37 -16.02
N THR A 110 -6.20 1.46 -16.03
CA THR A 110 -7.56 1.72 -15.61
C THR A 110 -7.90 0.85 -14.40
N VAL A 111 -8.29 1.43 -13.27
CA VAL A 111 -8.80 0.67 -12.12
C VAL A 111 -10.33 0.68 -12.13
N ALA A 112 -10.94 -0.50 -12.00
CA ALA A 112 -12.39 -0.68 -11.94
C ALA A 112 -12.80 -1.35 -10.63
N GLY A 113 -13.88 -0.88 -10.01
CA GLY A 113 -14.41 -1.42 -8.75
C GLY A 113 -15.53 -0.56 -8.19
N THR A 114 -16.14 -0.87 -7.04
CA THR A 114 -15.82 -1.96 -6.13
C THR A 114 -17.04 -2.82 -5.86
N THR A 115 -16.80 -4.03 -5.38
CA THR A 115 -17.81 -4.88 -4.73
C THR A 115 -17.93 -4.58 -3.23
N ASP A 116 -18.94 -5.17 -2.59
CA ASP A 116 -19.20 -5.10 -1.16
C ASP A 116 -19.85 -6.42 -0.70
N SER A 117 -19.03 -7.33 -0.20
CA SER A 117 -19.47 -8.69 0.17
C SER A 117 -18.99 -9.02 1.59
N SER A 118 -19.84 -9.65 2.42
CA SER A 118 -19.39 -10.11 3.74
C SER A 118 -18.19 -11.06 3.61
N THR A 119 -17.20 -10.89 4.49
CA THR A 119 -15.94 -11.64 4.41
C THR A 119 -15.38 -11.98 5.78
N THR A 120 -14.37 -12.85 5.86
CA THR A 120 -13.63 -13.10 7.10
C THR A 120 -12.35 -12.26 7.13
N ILE A 121 -11.89 -11.90 8.32
CA ILE A 121 -10.66 -11.13 8.47
C ILE A 121 -9.46 -12.03 8.16
N THR A 122 -8.68 -11.64 7.16
CA THR A 122 -7.43 -12.31 6.76
C THR A 122 -6.36 -11.27 6.44
N MET A 123 -5.08 -11.68 6.56
CA MET A 123 -3.93 -10.85 6.17
C MET A 123 -3.75 -10.77 4.65
N LEU A 124 -4.29 -11.74 3.91
CA LEU A 124 -4.18 -11.87 2.45
C LEU A 124 -5.58 -12.07 1.85
N PRO A 125 -6.43 -11.03 1.85
CA PRO A 125 -7.74 -11.12 1.21
C PRO A 125 -7.59 -11.33 -0.29
N GLU A 126 -8.32 -12.30 -0.82
CA GLU A 126 -8.34 -12.61 -2.24
C GLU A 126 -9.62 -12.11 -2.89
N PRO A 127 -9.55 -11.61 -4.14
CA PRO A 127 -10.76 -11.35 -4.91
C PRO A 127 -11.46 -12.67 -5.24
N ARG A 128 -12.79 -12.66 -5.26
CA ARG A 128 -13.57 -13.81 -5.72
C ARG A 128 -13.91 -13.66 -7.21
N GLU A 129 -14.03 -14.78 -7.92
CA GLU A 129 -14.27 -14.74 -9.37
C GLU A 129 -15.66 -14.18 -9.71
N ASP A 130 -16.67 -14.44 -8.87
CA ASP A 130 -18.00 -13.85 -9.01
C ASP A 130 -17.98 -12.33 -8.86
N GLU A 131 -17.13 -11.80 -7.96
CA GLU A 131 -16.93 -10.35 -7.79
C GLU A 131 -16.19 -9.72 -8.98
N ILE A 132 -15.21 -10.44 -9.56
CA ILE A 132 -14.51 -10.01 -10.77
C ILE A 132 -15.49 -9.96 -11.96
N GLN A 133 -16.27 -11.02 -12.16
CA GLN A 133 -17.25 -11.09 -13.24
C GLN A 133 -18.32 -10.01 -13.10
N PHE A 134 -18.77 -9.74 -11.87
CA PHE A 134 -19.69 -8.64 -11.59
C PHE A 134 -19.14 -7.28 -12.07
N ILE A 135 -17.86 -6.99 -11.82
CA ILE A 135 -17.24 -5.73 -12.28
C ILE A 135 -17.17 -5.71 -13.81
N LEU A 136 -16.73 -6.80 -14.45
CA LEU A 136 -16.63 -6.91 -15.91
C LEU A 136 -17.98 -6.69 -16.61
N ASP A 137 -19.04 -7.31 -16.10
CA ASP A 137 -20.41 -7.13 -16.59
C ASP A 137 -20.84 -5.67 -16.45
N ALA A 138 -20.65 -5.10 -15.25
CA ALA A 138 -21.08 -3.75 -14.94
C ALA A 138 -20.42 -2.68 -15.83
N ILE A 139 -19.15 -2.84 -16.19
CA ILE A 139 -18.46 -1.87 -17.06
C ILE A 139 -18.75 -2.13 -18.55
N SER A 140 -19.00 -3.38 -18.95
CA SER A 140 -19.26 -3.72 -20.36
C SER A 140 -20.54 -3.05 -20.87
N ASP A 141 -21.55 -2.90 -20.00
CA ASP A 141 -22.82 -2.23 -20.34
C ASP A 141 -22.65 -0.73 -20.71
N TYR A 142 -21.53 -0.11 -20.30
CA TYR A 142 -21.28 1.33 -20.46
C TYR A 142 -20.18 1.64 -21.47
N LEU A 143 -19.48 0.62 -21.99
CA LEU A 143 -18.39 0.79 -22.94
C LEU A 143 -18.84 0.39 -24.36
N LYS A 144 -18.34 1.13 -25.36
CA LYS A 144 -18.56 0.77 -26.77
C LYS A 144 -17.78 -0.47 -27.21
N ILE A 145 -16.76 -0.86 -26.45
CA ILE A 145 -16.00 -2.08 -26.67
C ILE A 145 -16.91 -3.24 -26.28
N GLN A 146 -17.38 -4.01 -27.26
CA GLN A 146 -18.46 -4.99 -27.09
C GLN A 146 -18.22 -6.01 -25.96
N PHE A 147 -16.96 -6.29 -25.61
CA PHE A 147 -16.62 -7.21 -24.52
C PHE A 147 -15.35 -6.77 -23.80
N VAL A 148 -15.44 -6.52 -22.48
CA VAL A 148 -14.25 -6.45 -21.63
C VAL A 148 -13.84 -7.87 -21.27
N ARG A 149 -12.69 -8.33 -21.79
CA ARG A 149 -12.27 -9.72 -21.61
C ARG A 149 -11.65 -9.91 -20.24
N ARG A 150 -11.96 -11.04 -19.61
CA ARG A 150 -11.28 -11.51 -18.39
C ARG A 150 -9.76 -11.60 -18.55
N SER A 151 -9.29 -11.86 -19.78
CA SER A 151 -7.87 -11.91 -20.15
C SER A 151 -7.17 -10.54 -20.13
N ASP A 152 -7.94 -9.45 -20.20
CA ASP A 152 -7.40 -8.10 -20.23
C ASP A 152 -7.11 -7.58 -18.80
N ILE A 153 -7.49 -8.35 -17.76
CA ILE A 153 -7.18 -8.01 -16.36
C ILE A 153 -5.69 -8.27 -16.08
N LEU A 154 -4.97 -7.18 -15.79
CA LEU A 154 -3.54 -7.18 -15.44
C LEU A 154 -3.31 -7.52 -13.96
N SER A 155 -4.26 -7.16 -13.10
CA SER A 155 -4.22 -7.41 -11.66
C SER A 155 -5.63 -7.36 -11.07
N ALA A 156 -5.91 -8.16 -10.05
CA ALA A 156 -7.16 -8.13 -9.30
C ALA A 156 -6.84 -8.30 -7.82
N TRP A 157 -7.41 -7.48 -6.96
CA TRP A 157 -7.10 -7.48 -5.54
C TRP A 157 -8.31 -7.13 -4.69
N SER A 158 -8.28 -7.57 -3.44
CA SER A 158 -9.35 -7.34 -2.47
C SER A 158 -8.80 -6.58 -1.26
N GLY A 159 -9.61 -5.68 -0.72
CA GLY A 159 -9.38 -5.03 0.56
C GLY A 159 -10.50 -5.34 1.54
N ILE A 160 -10.21 -5.35 2.84
CA ILE A 160 -11.23 -5.54 3.87
C ILE A 160 -11.63 -4.17 4.43
N ARG A 161 -12.89 -3.81 4.20
CA ARG A 161 -13.58 -2.69 4.83
C ARG A 161 -14.12 -3.10 6.19
N ARG A 162 -14.34 -2.08 7.02
CA ARG A 162 -14.79 -2.22 8.40
C ARG A 162 -16.11 -1.51 8.52
N TRP A 163 -17.15 -2.25 8.83
CA TRP A 163 -18.43 -1.70 9.22
C TRP A 163 -18.53 -1.74 10.73
N LEU A 164 -19.06 -0.68 11.33
CA LEU A 164 -19.26 -0.63 12.78
C LEU A 164 -20.67 -1.08 13.12
N GLN A 165 -20.76 -2.09 13.98
CA GLN A 165 -21.98 -2.40 14.72
C GLN A 165 -21.84 -1.76 16.09
N ILE A 166 -22.39 -0.56 16.24
CA ILE A 166 -22.53 0.07 17.56
C ILE A 166 -23.83 -0.44 18.15
N PRO A 167 -23.85 -1.06 19.34
CA PRO A 167 -25.07 -1.26 20.08
C PRO A 167 -25.53 0.11 20.62
N LEU A 168 -26.13 0.94 19.77
CA LEU A 168 -26.91 2.08 20.22
C LEU A 168 -28.20 1.53 20.86
N GLN A 169 -28.60 2.09 22.00
CA GLN A 169 -29.92 1.85 22.62
C GLN A 169 -31.11 2.24 21.71
N SER A 170 -30.88 2.61 20.45
CA SER A 170 -31.91 2.85 19.44
C SER A 170 -31.38 2.49 18.05
N THR A 171 -31.98 1.45 17.47
CA THR A 171 -31.95 1.03 16.05
C THR A 171 -30.59 0.84 15.37
N GLY A 172 -30.27 -0.41 15.02
CA GLY A 172 -29.04 -0.85 14.34
C GLY A 172 -28.89 -0.34 12.91
N SER A 173 -28.49 0.92 12.77
CA SER A 173 -27.92 1.46 11.54
C SER A 173 -26.41 1.24 11.52
N ILE A 174 -25.93 0.65 10.42
CA ILE A 174 -24.50 0.43 10.18
C ILE A 174 -23.93 1.72 9.58
N SER A 175 -22.97 2.37 10.24
CA SER A 175 -22.32 3.60 9.75
C SER A 175 -20.95 3.34 9.10
N ARG A 176 -20.60 4.19 8.12
CA ARG A 176 -19.26 4.29 7.50
C ARG A 176 -18.36 5.30 8.21
N ASP A 177 -18.87 6.01 9.20
CA ASP A 177 -18.18 7.11 9.85
C ASP A 177 -17.07 6.62 10.78
N HIS A 178 -16.10 7.50 11.05
CA HIS A 178 -15.08 7.24 12.06
C HIS A 178 -15.70 7.33 13.44
N VAL A 179 -15.29 6.43 14.33
CA VAL A 179 -15.71 6.48 15.73
C VAL A 179 -14.47 6.36 16.59
N VAL A 180 -14.34 7.28 17.55
CA VAL A 180 -13.35 7.18 18.63
C VAL A 180 -14.08 6.68 19.87
N LEU A 181 -13.77 5.45 20.26
CA LEU A 181 -14.31 4.85 21.47
C LEU A 181 -13.23 4.90 22.56
N GLU A 182 -13.61 5.45 23.71
CA GLU A 182 -12.89 5.32 24.97
C GLU A 182 -13.48 4.08 25.68
N ASP A 183 -12.87 2.90 25.52
CA ASP A 183 -13.28 1.71 26.28
C ASP A 183 -12.66 1.74 27.69
N TYR A 184 -13.24 0.99 28.63
CA TYR A 184 -12.69 0.81 29.98
C TYR A 184 -11.21 0.48 29.85
N LEU A 185 -10.35 1.36 30.38
CA LEU A 185 -8.88 1.37 30.27
C LEU A 185 -8.34 2.23 29.11
N TRP A 186 -8.26 3.55 29.33
CA TRP A 186 -7.31 4.56 28.78
C TRP A 186 -6.81 4.38 27.32
N SER A 187 -7.58 3.70 26.47
CA SER A 187 -7.23 3.29 25.12
C SER A 187 -8.22 3.92 24.15
N CYS A 188 -7.68 4.41 23.02
CA CYS A 188 -8.48 5.04 21.98
C CYS A 188 -8.49 4.12 20.76
N HIS A 189 -9.69 3.79 20.27
CA HIS A 189 -9.88 3.02 19.05
C HIS A 189 -10.12 3.95 17.87
N ILE A 190 -9.34 3.82 16.79
CA ILE A 190 -9.60 4.58 15.54
C ILE A 190 -10.16 3.64 14.48
N THR A 191 -11.40 3.90 14.09
CA THR A 191 -12.10 3.14 13.05
C THR A 191 -12.44 3.99 11.82
N GLY A 192 -11.44 4.60 11.18
CA GLY A 192 -11.52 5.03 9.76
C GLY A 192 -11.34 6.52 9.46
N GLY A 193 -11.24 6.83 8.15
CA GLY A 193 -11.49 8.11 7.49
C GLY A 193 -10.33 9.10 7.24
N ASN A 194 -10.70 10.27 6.69
CA ASN A 194 -9.83 11.30 6.10
C ASN A 194 -9.17 12.21 7.17
N GLY A 195 -8.18 13.03 6.78
CA GLY A 195 -7.18 13.66 7.65
C GLY A 195 -7.65 14.35 8.94
N GLN A 196 -8.90 14.84 9.01
CA GLN A 196 -9.48 15.45 10.21
C GLN A 196 -9.61 14.47 11.39
N HIS A 197 -9.67 13.17 11.13
CA HIS A 197 -9.92 12.14 12.16
C HIS A 197 -8.68 11.74 12.96
N ILE A 198 -7.49 12.13 12.50
CA ILE A 198 -6.23 11.85 13.21
C ILE A 198 -6.11 12.76 14.44
N GLU A 199 -6.57 14.00 14.33
CA GLU A 199 -6.59 14.97 15.43
C GLU A 199 -7.53 14.51 16.57
N ASP A 200 -8.76 14.10 16.24
CA ASP A 200 -9.74 13.56 17.20
C ASP A 200 -9.16 12.43 18.07
N ALA A 201 -8.38 11.55 17.44
CA ALA A 201 -7.77 10.43 18.14
C ALA A 201 -6.62 10.86 19.07
N VAL A 202 -5.86 11.87 18.66
CA VAL A 202 -4.81 12.46 19.50
C VAL A 202 -5.44 13.21 20.69
N ASP A 203 -6.53 13.92 20.47
CA ASP A 203 -7.27 14.62 21.53
C ASP A 203 -7.87 13.65 22.55
N ALA A 204 -8.49 12.57 22.08
CA ALA A 204 -8.96 11.50 22.94
C ALA A 204 -7.81 10.87 23.73
N ALA A 205 -6.65 10.64 23.11
CA ALA A 205 -5.47 10.14 23.79
C ALA A 205 -4.93 11.12 24.84
N ILE A 206 -4.92 12.43 24.55
CA ILE A 206 -4.52 13.49 25.49
C ILE A 206 -5.44 13.50 26.70
N LYS A 207 -6.75 13.48 26.49
CA LYS A 207 -7.78 13.46 27.53
C LYS A 207 -7.66 12.20 28.39
N SER A 208 -7.61 11.02 27.75
CA SER A 208 -7.47 9.71 28.39
C SER A 208 -6.22 9.62 29.27
N GLY A 209 -5.06 10.00 28.72
CA GLY A 209 -3.79 9.97 29.43
C GLY A 209 -3.54 11.14 30.38
N ARG A 210 -4.48 12.09 30.47
CA ARG A 210 -4.31 13.40 31.14
C ARG A 210 -2.98 14.06 30.76
N LEU A 211 -2.65 13.98 29.48
CA LEU A 211 -1.43 14.56 28.92
C LEU A 211 -1.59 16.08 28.87
N LYS A 212 -0.46 16.80 28.99
CA LYS A 212 -0.42 18.26 28.92
C LYS A 212 0.49 18.64 27.74
N PRO A 213 -0.05 18.74 26.51
CA PRO A 213 0.73 19.16 25.37
C PRO A 213 1.18 20.62 25.55
N THR A 214 2.36 20.96 25.04
CA THR A 214 2.92 22.32 25.14
C THR A 214 2.27 23.28 24.15
N ASN A 215 1.83 22.76 23.00
CA ASN A 215 1.23 23.50 21.89
C ASN A 215 -0.07 22.81 21.43
N GLY A 216 -0.93 23.53 20.73
CA GLY A 216 -2.07 22.95 20.02
C GLY A 216 -1.65 22.11 18.80
N CYS A 217 -2.65 21.55 18.11
CA CYS A 217 -2.44 20.84 16.86
C CYS A 217 -1.86 21.78 15.79
N VAL A 218 -0.82 21.33 15.09
CA VAL A 218 -0.17 22.09 14.00
C VAL A 218 -0.17 21.34 12.67
N THR A 219 -0.83 20.18 12.60
CA THR A 219 -0.74 19.26 11.46
C THR A 219 -1.32 19.84 10.17
N GLU A 220 -2.25 20.80 10.26
CA GLU A 220 -2.78 21.53 9.10
C GLU A 220 -1.69 22.27 8.32
N HIS A 221 -0.65 22.73 9.01
CA HIS A 221 0.46 23.48 8.41
C HIS A 221 1.71 22.63 8.16
N LEU A 222 1.70 21.36 8.59
CA LEU A 222 2.83 20.45 8.37
C LEU A 222 2.70 19.77 7.01
N ARG A 223 3.74 19.91 6.19
CA ARG A 223 3.85 19.16 4.94
C ARG A 223 4.40 17.77 5.23
N ILE A 224 3.86 16.77 4.53
CA ILE A 224 4.40 15.41 4.57
C ILE A 224 5.78 15.41 3.90
N VAL A 225 6.66 14.52 4.37
CA VAL A 225 8.00 14.29 3.82
C VAL A 225 7.96 14.20 2.29
N GLY A 226 8.80 15.00 1.62
CA GLY A 226 8.86 15.13 0.15
C GLY A 226 7.90 16.16 -0.45
N GLY A 227 6.87 16.60 0.28
CA GLY A 227 5.91 17.61 -0.20
C GLY A 227 6.39 19.06 -0.03
N ASP A 228 7.34 19.30 0.88
CA ASP A 228 7.89 20.64 1.08
C ASP A 228 8.78 21.07 -0.09
N GLY A 229 8.46 22.21 -0.71
CA GLY A 229 9.17 22.74 -1.87
C GLY A 229 8.89 22.01 -3.19
N TRP A 230 7.90 21.12 -3.25
CA TRP A 230 7.54 20.44 -4.49
C TRP A 230 6.86 21.39 -5.48
N ASP A 231 7.24 21.30 -6.76
CA ASP A 231 6.67 22.05 -7.85
C ASP A 231 6.32 21.10 -9.03
N PRO A 232 5.20 21.30 -9.75
CA PRO A 232 4.85 20.49 -10.91
C PRO A 232 5.93 20.42 -11.99
N ALA A 233 6.81 21.43 -12.11
CA ALA A 233 7.92 21.46 -13.06
C ALA A 233 9.15 20.66 -12.59
N LEU A 234 9.17 20.12 -11.36
CA LEU A 234 10.31 19.37 -10.81
C LEU A 234 10.75 18.22 -11.72
N PHE A 235 9.83 17.58 -12.46
CA PHE A 235 10.21 16.50 -13.38
C PHE A 235 11.16 17.00 -14.48
N ALA A 236 11.01 18.24 -14.96
CA ALA A 236 11.87 18.81 -15.98
C ALA A 236 13.29 19.04 -15.46
N ILE A 237 13.41 19.51 -14.21
CA ILE A 237 14.69 19.68 -13.50
C ILE A 237 15.38 18.31 -13.34
N LEU A 238 14.64 17.30 -12.88
CA LEU A 238 15.14 15.92 -12.75
C LEU A 238 15.64 15.36 -14.09
N SER A 239 14.91 15.60 -15.18
CA SER A 239 15.32 15.15 -16.52
C SER A 239 16.61 15.82 -16.98
N GLN A 240 16.82 17.09 -16.66
CA GLN A 240 18.01 17.86 -17.07
C GLN A 240 19.25 17.52 -16.23
N HIS A 241 19.09 17.32 -14.91
CA HIS A 241 20.21 17.03 -14.01
C HIS A 241 20.72 15.59 -14.13
N TYR A 242 19.86 14.65 -14.57
CA TYR A 242 20.26 13.26 -14.75
C TYR A 242 20.93 13.03 -16.11
N ILE A 243 22.15 12.49 -16.11
CA ILE A 243 22.93 12.24 -17.33
C ILE A 243 23.50 10.82 -17.30
N CYS A 244 22.82 9.86 -17.94
CA CYS A 244 23.36 8.51 -18.07
C CYS A 244 24.06 8.29 -19.41
N MET A 245 25.14 7.51 -19.41
CA MET A 245 25.84 7.14 -20.63
C MET A 245 25.19 5.90 -21.24
N LYS A 246 24.53 6.04 -22.40
CA LYS A 246 23.89 4.93 -23.11
C LYS A 246 24.68 4.55 -24.37
N LYS A 247 24.79 3.25 -24.63
CA LYS A 247 25.35 2.74 -25.88
C LYS A 247 24.28 2.82 -26.98
N ALA A 248 24.51 3.69 -27.96
CA ALA A 248 23.65 3.82 -29.14
C ALA A 248 23.74 2.57 -30.03
N ARG A 249 22.79 2.42 -30.97
CA ARG A 249 22.74 1.27 -31.91
C ARG A 249 24.02 1.09 -32.74
N ASN A 250 24.73 2.18 -33.00
CA ASN A 250 26.03 2.19 -33.70
C ASN A 250 27.24 1.92 -32.77
N GLY A 251 26.99 1.51 -31.52
CA GLY A 251 28.03 1.21 -30.53
C GLY A 251 28.63 2.43 -29.81
N LYS A 252 28.30 3.67 -30.22
CA LYS A 252 28.82 4.90 -29.60
C LYS A 252 28.14 5.15 -28.25
N VAL A 253 28.92 5.53 -27.24
CA VAL A 253 28.37 5.92 -25.95
C VAL A 253 27.96 7.40 -26.02
N ILE A 254 26.68 7.68 -25.79
CA ILE A 254 26.12 9.02 -25.81
C ILE A 254 25.48 9.36 -24.45
N PRO A 255 25.59 10.61 -23.99
CA PRO A 255 24.83 11.07 -22.84
C PRO A 255 23.34 11.03 -23.17
N ALA A 256 22.54 10.52 -22.23
CA ALA A 256 21.11 10.40 -22.34
C ALA A 256 20.46 10.91 -21.05
N VAL A 257 19.44 11.74 -21.23
CA VAL A 257 18.62 12.27 -20.14
C VAL A 257 17.67 11.20 -19.59
N MET A 258 17.10 11.49 -18.42
CA MET A 258 16.06 10.64 -17.86
C MET A 258 14.81 10.73 -18.73
N ASP A 259 14.15 9.59 -18.91
CA ASP A 259 12.90 9.51 -19.65
C ASP A 259 11.79 10.29 -18.93
N THR A 260 10.96 11.03 -19.68
CA THR A 260 9.91 11.88 -19.13
C THR A 260 8.92 11.13 -18.25
N ALA A 261 8.55 9.89 -18.58
CA ALA A 261 7.63 9.10 -17.76
C ALA A 261 8.27 8.73 -16.42
N VAL A 262 9.57 8.41 -16.42
CA VAL A 262 10.34 8.16 -15.20
C VAL A 262 10.46 9.43 -14.36
N SER A 263 10.85 10.57 -14.96
CA SER A 263 10.99 11.82 -14.20
C SER A 263 9.67 12.29 -13.59
N LYS A 264 8.55 12.18 -14.33
CA LYS A 264 7.21 12.46 -13.79
C LYS A 264 6.84 11.52 -12.65
N HIS A 265 7.10 10.22 -12.83
CA HIS A 265 6.87 9.22 -11.79
C HIS A 265 7.65 9.53 -10.50
N LEU A 266 8.95 9.81 -10.61
CA LEU A 266 9.78 10.10 -9.45
C LEU A 266 9.32 11.39 -8.75
N SER A 267 9.06 12.46 -9.51
CA SER A 267 8.53 13.72 -8.97
C SER A 267 7.21 13.51 -8.22
N HIS A 268 6.25 12.79 -8.81
CA HIS A 268 4.95 12.56 -8.16
C HIS A 268 5.01 11.60 -6.97
N SER A 269 5.93 10.63 -6.98
CA SER A 269 5.98 9.60 -5.93
C SER A 269 6.83 10.00 -4.74
N TYR A 270 7.95 10.70 -4.96
CA TYR A 270 8.93 11.04 -3.92
C TYR A 270 8.99 12.56 -3.64
N GLY A 271 8.30 13.38 -4.44
CA GLY A 271 8.35 14.83 -4.31
C GLY A 271 9.79 15.35 -4.43
N THR A 272 10.19 16.24 -3.52
CA THR A 272 11.56 16.78 -3.48
C THR A 272 12.63 15.73 -3.16
N LEU A 273 12.26 14.53 -2.70
CA LEU A 273 13.22 13.43 -2.50
C LEU A 273 13.57 12.68 -3.79
N ALA A 274 12.87 12.97 -4.89
CA ALA A 274 13.13 12.37 -6.21
C ALA A 274 14.59 12.56 -6.67
N GLU A 275 15.23 13.68 -6.31
CA GLU A 275 16.63 13.94 -6.65
C GLU A 275 17.58 12.94 -6.00
N ARG A 276 17.27 12.47 -4.78
CA ARG A 276 18.05 11.42 -4.10
C ARG A 276 17.97 10.10 -4.85
N VAL A 277 16.78 9.76 -5.34
CA VAL A 277 16.57 8.55 -6.16
C VAL A 277 17.32 8.67 -7.49
N ALA A 278 17.24 9.83 -8.15
CA ALA A 278 17.96 10.09 -9.39
C ALA A 278 19.50 10.02 -9.19
N THR A 279 19.99 10.51 -8.05
CA THR A 279 21.41 10.44 -7.68
C THR A 279 21.87 9.00 -7.48
N ILE A 280 21.08 8.16 -6.81
CA ILE A 280 21.37 6.72 -6.69
C ILE A 280 21.39 6.06 -8.08
N ALA A 281 20.39 6.36 -8.92
CA ALA A 281 20.34 5.84 -10.29
C ALA A 281 21.60 6.18 -11.10
N GLN A 282 22.09 7.42 -10.96
CA GLN A 282 23.27 7.95 -11.62
C GLN A 282 24.56 7.31 -11.11
N ASN A 283 24.80 7.38 -9.79
CA ASN A 283 26.09 7.07 -9.19
C ASN A 283 26.32 5.57 -8.98
N GLU A 284 25.25 4.80 -8.83
CA GLU A 284 25.33 3.36 -8.51
C GLU A 284 24.95 2.47 -9.70
N ASN A 285 24.77 3.06 -10.88
CA ASN A 285 24.37 2.34 -12.10
C ASN A 285 23.04 1.56 -11.94
N LEU A 286 22.10 2.14 -11.17
CA LEU A 286 20.75 1.62 -10.92
C LEU A 286 19.67 2.38 -11.69
N GLY A 287 20.03 3.04 -12.79
CA GLY A 287 19.11 3.78 -13.66
C GLY A 287 18.30 2.93 -14.65
N LYS A 288 18.35 1.61 -14.55
CA LYS A 288 17.55 0.70 -15.39
C LYS A 288 16.13 0.58 -14.84
N ARG A 289 15.16 0.38 -15.74
CA ARG A 289 13.78 0.07 -15.35
C ARG A 289 13.66 -1.37 -14.86
N LEU A 290 12.85 -1.59 -13.83
CA LEU A 290 12.58 -2.91 -13.26
C LEU A 290 11.72 -3.78 -14.16
N ALA A 291 10.78 -3.17 -14.89
CA ALA A 291 9.87 -3.86 -15.80
C ALA A 291 9.64 -3.02 -17.07
N HIS A 292 9.50 -3.69 -18.21
CA HIS A 292 9.18 -3.02 -19.47
C HIS A 292 7.80 -2.35 -19.40
N GLY A 293 7.65 -1.16 -19.97
CA GLY A 293 6.39 -0.41 -19.96
C GLY A 293 6.09 0.35 -18.66
N TYR A 294 6.86 0.13 -17.59
CA TYR A 294 6.66 0.81 -16.30
C TYR A 294 7.80 1.80 -15.97
N PRO A 295 7.52 2.93 -15.31
CA PRO A 295 8.52 3.96 -15.02
C PRO A 295 9.36 3.68 -13.76
N TYR A 296 9.30 2.47 -13.20
CA TYR A 296 10.01 2.13 -11.96
C TYR A 296 11.48 1.80 -12.19
N LEU A 297 12.38 2.47 -11.49
CA LEU A 297 13.83 2.26 -11.55
C LEU A 297 14.33 1.27 -10.49
N GLU A 298 15.45 0.61 -10.78
CA GLU A 298 16.20 -0.18 -9.80
C GLU A 298 16.63 0.66 -8.59
N ALA A 299 16.97 1.94 -8.81
CA ALA A 299 17.37 2.88 -7.77
C ALA A 299 16.29 3.10 -6.70
N GLU A 300 15.01 2.99 -7.06
CA GLU A 300 13.91 3.08 -6.10
C GLU A 300 13.97 1.96 -5.07
N VAL A 301 14.41 0.76 -5.45
CA VAL A 301 14.56 -0.38 -4.53
C VAL A 301 15.61 -0.07 -3.47
N ALA A 302 16.78 0.42 -3.90
CA ALA A 302 17.86 0.81 -2.99
C ALA A 302 17.45 1.99 -2.10
N TYR A 303 16.82 3.02 -2.68
CA TYR A 303 16.32 4.16 -1.92
C TYR A 303 15.32 3.73 -0.84
N CYS A 304 14.33 2.92 -1.20
CA CYS A 304 13.30 2.42 -0.29
C CYS A 304 13.89 1.56 0.83
N ALA A 305 14.91 0.74 0.52
CA ALA A 305 15.60 -0.07 1.52
C ALA A 305 16.31 0.79 2.57
N ARG A 306 16.95 1.88 2.13
CA ARG A 306 17.74 2.78 2.97
C ARG A 306 16.91 3.78 3.77
N ASN A 307 15.82 4.28 3.19
CA ASN A 307 15.10 5.46 3.71
C ASN A 307 13.63 5.22 4.07
N GLU A 308 13.01 4.16 3.53
CA GLU A 308 11.56 3.94 3.67
C GLU A 308 11.21 2.59 4.31
N TYR A 309 12.15 2.01 5.06
CA TYR A 309 11.95 0.75 5.78
C TYR A 309 11.44 -0.39 4.90
N CYS A 310 11.94 -0.48 3.66
CA CYS A 310 11.62 -1.59 2.76
C CYS A 310 12.46 -2.82 3.12
N GLU A 311 11.85 -3.75 3.85
CA GLU A 311 12.51 -4.91 4.47
C GLU A 311 12.22 -6.24 3.75
N THR A 312 11.32 -6.23 2.76
CA THR A 312 10.91 -7.42 2.00
C THR A 312 10.63 -7.06 0.55
N ALA A 313 10.65 -8.06 -0.32
CA ALA A 313 10.26 -7.87 -1.71
C ALA A 313 8.81 -7.35 -1.81
N VAL A 314 7.89 -7.86 -0.97
CA VAL A 314 6.48 -7.45 -0.91
C VAL A 314 6.32 -5.99 -0.50
N ASP A 315 7.16 -5.47 0.42
CA ASP A 315 7.14 -4.04 0.76
C ASP A 315 7.34 -3.18 -0.49
N PHE A 316 8.29 -3.57 -1.34
CA PHE A 316 8.57 -2.83 -2.57
C PHE A 316 7.42 -2.97 -3.58
N ILE A 317 7.14 -4.20 -4.04
CA ILE A 317 6.21 -4.43 -5.16
C ILE A 317 4.76 -4.00 -4.87
N ALA A 318 4.36 -4.02 -3.60
CA ALA A 318 2.99 -3.70 -3.20
C ALA A 318 2.86 -2.26 -2.70
N ARG A 319 3.75 -1.81 -1.81
CA ARG A 319 3.55 -0.56 -1.06
C ARG A 319 4.39 0.61 -1.56
N ARG A 320 5.56 0.37 -2.14
CA ARG A 320 6.47 1.42 -2.61
C ARG A 320 6.26 1.75 -4.09
N SER A 321 6.23 0.72 -4.95
CA SER A 321 5.97 0.91 -6.39
C SER A 321 4.52 0.68 -6.79
N ARG A 322 3.77 -0.13 -6.03
CA ARG A 322 2.42 -0.61 -6.35
C ARG A 322 2.34 -1.46 -7.63
N LEU A 323 3.47 -1.92 -8.16
CA LEU A 323 3.54 -2.72 -9.39
C LEU A 323 2.68 -3.99 -9.31
N ALA A 324 2.60 -4.64 -8.14
CA ALA A 324 1.74 -5.81 -7.92
C ALA A 324 0.25 -5.50 -8.12
N PHE A 325 -0.19 -4.28 -7.78
CA PHE A 325 -1.57 -3.84 -7.96
C PHE A 325 -1.87 -3.40 -9.39
N LEU A 326 -0.85 -3.01 -10.17
CA LEU A 326 -1.01 -2.59 -11.56
C LEU A 326 -0.94 -3.76 -12.54
N ASP A 327 0.04 -4.64 -12.35
CA ASP A 327 0.34 -5.75 -13.26
C ASP A 327 1.16 -6.83 -12.53
N THR A 328 0.48 -7.93 -12.21
CA THR A 328 1.06 -9.05 -11.45
C THR A 328 2.21 -9.71 -12.22
N ASP A 329 2.13 -9.80 -13.55
CA ASP A 329 3.15 -10.44 -14.39
C ASP A 329 4.40 -9.58 -14.53
N ALA A 330 4.24 -8.26 -14.66
CA ALA A 330 5.35 -7.32 -14.59
C ALA A 330 6.02 -7.36 -13.21
N ALA A 331 5.25 -7.39 -12.12
CA ALA A 331 5.79 -7.54 -10.77
C ALA A 331 6.59 -8.84 -10.62
N ARG A 332 6.04 -9.96 -11.10
CA ARG A 332 6.69 -11.28 -11.04
C ARG A 332 8.02 -11.32 -11.78
N ARG A 333 8.08 -10.72 -12.98
CA ARG A 333 9.32 -10.61 -13.77
C ARG A 333 10.37 -9.72 -13.10
N ALA A 334 9.95 -8.67 -12.39
CA ALA A 334 10.85 -7.77 -11.67
C ALA A 334 11.43 -8.37 -10.38
N LEU A 335 10.74 -9.34 -9.76
CA LEU A 335 11.09 -9.89 -8.44
C LEU A 335 12.56 -10.33 -8.28
N PRO A 336 13.16 -11.11 -9.20
CA PRO A 336 14.54 -11.56 -9.03
C PRO A 336 15.53 -10.39 -8.91
N ARG A 337 15.34 -9.33 -9.69
CA ARG A 337 16.20 -8.14 -9.65
C ARG A 337 15.97 -7.31 -8.40
N ILE A 338 14.72 -7.14 -7.97
CA ILE A 338 14.36 -6.46 -6.72
C ILE A 338 15.02 -7.17 -5.53
N ILE A 339 14.91 -8.50 -5.45
CA ILE A 339 15.49 -9.29 -4.37
C ILE A 339 17.02 -9.21 -4.38
N GLN A 340 17.64 -9.20 -5.56
CA GLN A 340 19.09 -9.02 -5.67
C GLN A 340 19.56 -7.69 -5.08
N ILE A 341 18.85 -6.59 -5.37
CA ILE A 341 19.17 -5.26 -4.84
C ILE A 341 18.93 -5.23 -3.32
N LEU A 342 17.76 -5.67 -2.84
CA LEU A 342 17.47 -5.75 -1.41
C LEU A 342 18.47 -6.63 -0.65
N ALA A 343 18.93 -7.72 -1.26
CA ALA A 343 19.93 -8.59 -0.66
C ALA A 343 21.29 -7.91 -0.52
N SER A 344 21.66 -7.03 -1.46
CA SER A 344 22.85 -6.20 -1.37
C SER A 344 22.72 -5.18 -0.23
N GLU A 345 21.59 -4.46 -0.18
CA GLU A 345 21.33 -3.43 0.85
C GLU A 345 21.31 -4.01 2.27
N HIS A 346 20.63 -5.16 2.45
CA HIS A 346 20.41 -5.76 3.77
C HIS A 346 21.39 -6.90 4.12
N LYS A 347 22.34 -7.19 3.22
CA LYS A 347 23.29 -8.31 3.32
C LYS A 347 22.59 -9.65 3.57
N TRP A 348 21.65 -10.01 2.69
CA TRP A 348 20.92 -11.28 2.77
C TRP A 348 21.69 -12.44 2.14
N ASP A 349 21.71 -13.57 2.84
CA ASP A 349 22.18 -14.83 2.28
C ASP A 349 21.21 -15.41 1.23
N LYS A 350 21.61 -16.51 0.60
CA LYS A 350 20.79 -17.19 -0.43
C LYS A 350 19.51 -17.80 0.12
N ALA A 351 19.52 -18.29 1.36
CA ALA A 351 18.33 -18.86 1.99
C ALA A 351 17.25 -17.78 2.19
N ARG A 352 17.65 -16.60 2.64
CA ARG A 352 16.78 -15.43 2.79
C ARG A 352 16.25 -14.92 1.46
N GLN A 353 17.10 -14.86 0.43
CA GLN A 353 16.68 -14.50 -0.94
C GLN A 353 15.59 -15.45 -1.46
N ASN A 354 15.78 -16.76 -1.30
CA ASN A 354 14.80 -17.77 -1.72
C ASN A 354 13.49 -17.64 -0.93
N LEU A 355 13.56 -17.44 0.39
CA LEU A 355 12.38 -17.23 1.22
C LEU A 355 11.58 -15.99 0.78
N GLU A 356 12.26 -14.90 0.44
CA GLU A 356 11.62 -13.68 -0.05
C GLU A 356 10.98 -13.89 -1.42
N LEU A 357 11.62 -14.65 -2.31
CA LEU A 357 11.05 -14.99 -3.60
C LEU A 357 9.77 -15.81 -3.46
N GLU A 358 9.77 -16.85 -2.63
CA GLU A 358 8.59 -17.70 -2.42
C GLU A 358 7.45 -16.92 -1.78
N LYS A 359 7.72 -16.13 -0.73
CA LYS A 359 6.70 -15.26 -0.11
C LYS A 359 6.13 -14.23 -1.07
N ALA A 360 6.96 -13.66 -1.93
CA ALA A 360 6.50 -12.68 -2.90
C ALA A 360 5.67 -13.33 -4.01
N LYS A 361 6.01 -14.55 -4.44
CA LYS A 361 5.16 -15.33 -5.36
C LYS A 361 3.82 -15.66 -4.73
N GLU A 362 3.80 -16.19 -3.51
CA GLU A 362 2.57 -16.48 -2.76
C GLU A 362 1.69 -15.24 -2.62
N PHE A 363 2.30 -14.09 -2.31
CA PHE A 363 1.59 -12.80 -2.29
C PHE A 363 1.02 -12.45 -3.66
N LEU A 364 1.76 -12.63 -4.76
CA LEU A 364 1.25 -12.35 -6.10
C LEU A 364 0.18 -13.35 -6.55
N GLU A 365 0.17 -14.59 -6.06
CA GLU A 365 -0.92 -15.55 -6.35
C GLU A 365 -2.25 -15.10 -5.73
N SER A 366 -2.22 -14.30 -4.64
CA SER A 366 -3.45 -13.71 -4.10
C SER A 366 -4.08 -12.67 -5.04
N PHE A 367 -3.33 -12.20 -6.04
CA PHE A 367 -3.80 -11.29 -7.07
C PHE A 367 -4.23 -12.11 -8.29
N LYS A 368 -5.52 -12.43 -8.39
CA LYS A 368 -6.08 -13.37 -9.39
C LYS A 368 -6.12 -12.83 -10.84
N SER A 369 -5.01 -12.25 -11.32
CA SER A 369 -4.78 -12.06 -12.75
C SER A 369 -4.51 -13.43 -13.37
N TYR A 370 -5.39 -13.91 -14.23
CA TYR A 370 -5.18 -15.19 -14.90
C TYR A 370 -3.93 -15.13 -15.79
N LYS A 371 -3.23 -16.27 -15.95
CA LYS A 371 -1.89 -16.49 -16.54
C LYS A 371 -1.60 -16.01 -17.98
N ASN A 372 -2.41 -15.12 -18.59
CA ASN A 372 -2.42 -14.92 -20.04
C ASN A 372 -2.21 -13.49 -20.54
N ALA A 373 -1.73 -12.55 -19.73
CA ALA A 373 -1.19 -11.29 -20.27
C ALA A 373 0.19 -11.53 -20.91
N GLN A 374 0.28 -12.46 -21.86
CA GLN A 374 1.42 -12.58 -22.77
C GLN A 374 1.38 -11.37 -23.72
N LEU A 375 1.86 -10.24 -23.22
CA LEU A 375 2.49 -9.25 -24.08
C LEU A 375 3.75 -9.92 -24.63
N THR A 376 3.62 -10.55 -25.80
CA THR A 376 4.76 -10.94 -26.61
C THR A 376 5.49 -9.66 -26.99
N ASP A 377 6.58 -9.39 -26.27
CA ASP A 377 7.57 -8.40 -26.65
C ASP A 377 8.13 -8.86 -28.00
N GLY A 378 7.77 -8.15 -29.07
CA GLY A 378 8.10 -8.46 -30.46
C GLY A 378 9.59 -8.46 -30.77
N LYS A 379 10.32 -9.41 -30.20
CA LYS A 379 11.71 -9.75 -30.53
C LYS A 379 11.85 -11.26 -30.53
N HIS A 380 12.29 -11.75 -31.70
CA HIS A 380 12.64 -13.14 -32.02
C HIS A 380 11.52 -14.03 -32.56
N ALA A 381 10.94 -13.64 -33.69
CA ALA A 381 10.73 -14.62 -34.77
C ALA A 381 11.86 -14.40 -35.79
N GLY A 382 12.92 -15.18 -35.65
CA GLY A 382 13.99 -15.24 -36.64
C GLY A 382 13.60 -16.22 -37.74
N LYS A 383 13.62 -15.70 -38.98
CA LYS A 383 13.68 -16.36 -40.30
C LYS A 383 12.79 -17.57 -40.56
#